data_AF-A0A3D5HNJ0-F1
#
_entry.id   AF-A0A3D5HNJ0-F1
#
_cell.length_a   1.000
_cell.length_b   1.000
_cell.length_c   1.000
_cell.angle_alpha   90.00
_cell.angle_beta   90.00
_cell.angle_gamma   90.00
#
_symmetry.space_group_name_H-M   'P 1'
#
loop_
_entity.id
_entity.type
_entity.pdbx_description
1 polymer ?
#
loop_
_entity_poly.entity_id
_entity_poly.type
_entity_poly.pdbx_seq_one_letter_code
_entity_poly.pdbx_strand_id
1 'polypeptide(L)'
;HQKMFESRLFFVDKLIDMGAKIILCDPHRATVIGMARQNQLRGIEMSSPDIRAGVSLLIAALSANSESIIHNVSQIDRGYQNIDTRLNTIGAQIERITV
;
A
#
# COMPACT_ATOMS: atom_id res chain seq x y z
N HIS A 1 8.99 17.86 -0.20
CA HIS A 1 8.69 18.76 0.94
C HIS A 1 7.17 18.92 1.02
N GLN A 2 6.48 18.17 1.89
CA GLN A 2 5.03 18.33 2.11
C GLN A 2 4.80 19.11 3.41
N LYS A 3 4.18 20.28 3.31
CA LYS A 3 4.00 21.25 4.42
C LYS A 3 2.64 21.17 5.13
N MET A 4 1.75 20.23 4.76
CA MET A 4 0.34 20.37 5.11
C MET A 4 -0.19 19.41 6.19
N PHE A 5 0.41 18.23 6.42
CA PHE A 5 -0.04 17.29 7.47
C PHE A 5 1.11 16.40 7.95
N GLU A 6 1.41 16.44 9.26
CA GLU A 6 2.51 15.71 9.91
C GLU A 6 2.31 14.18 9.93
N SER A 7 1.06 13.71 9.87
CA SER A 7 0.70 12.29 10.03
C SER A 7 0.57 11.51 8.72
N ARG A 8 1.04 12.03 7.57
CA ARG A 8 0.76 11.39 6.27
C ARG A 8 1.73 10.26 5.91
N LEU A 9 2.83 10.09 6.63
CA LEU A 9 3.84 9.06 6.32
C LEU A 9 3.59 7.73 7.03
N PHE A 10 2.57 7.58 7.87
CA PHE A 10 2.33 6.33 8.62
C PHE A 10 2.13 5.09 7.74
N PHE A 11 1.69 5.24 6.48
CA PHE A 11 1.59 4.10 5.56
C PHE A 11 2.96 3.59 5.08
N VAL A 12 4.02 4.39 5.22
CA VAL A 12 5.39 4.03 4.84
C VAL A 12 5.90 2.90 5.69
N ASP A 13 5.52 2.83 6.97
CA ASP A 13 5.92 1.75 7.87
C ASP A 13 5.44 0.39 7.33
N LYS A 14 4.23 0.34 6.76
CA LYS A 14 3.71 -0.87 6.12
C LYS A 14 4.47 -1.24 4.85
N LEU A 15 4.94 -0.27 4.08
CA LEU A 15 5.82 -0.55 2.95
C LEU A 15 7.19 -1.08 3.40
N ILE A 16 7.72 -0.57 4.50
CA ILE A 16 8.96 -1.07 5.11
C ILE A 16 8.76 -2.52 5.60
N ASP A 17 7.62 -2.82 6.24
CA ASP A 17 7.25 -4.18 6.66
C ASP A 17 7.18 -5.17 5.47
N MET A 18 6.72 -4.70 4.31
CA MET A 18 6.75 -5.45 3.05
C MET A 18 8.16 -5.64 2.48
N GLY A 19 9.18 -5.04 3.09
CA GLY A 19 10.59 -5.13 2.67
C GLY A 19 11.06 -3.97 1.80
N ALA A 20 10.29 -2.88 1.65
CA ALA A 20 10.74 -1.70 0.94
C ALA A 20 11.89 -0.99 1.70
N LYS A 21 12.94 -0.59 0.98
CA LYS A 21 14.02 0.24 1.55
C LYS A 21 13.62 1.70 1.52
N ILE A 22 13.00 2.15 2.61
CA ILE A 22 12.62 3.55 2.78
C ILE A 22 13.29 4.07 4.05
N ILE A 23 14.01 5.18 3.91
CA ILE A 23 14.66 5.87 5.02
C ILE A 23 13.85 7.14 5.31
N LEU A 24 13.20 7.17 6.47
CA LEU A 24 12.57 8.38 6.97
C LEU A 24 13.67 9.29 7.52
N CYS A 25 13.96 10.36 6.78
CA CYS A 25 14.96 11.34 7.20
C CYS A 25 14.34 12.39 8.13
N ASP A 26 13.08 12.75 7.90
CA ASP A 26 12.29 13.69 8.71
C ASP A 26 10.80 13.34 8.62
N PRO A 27 9.94 13.84 9.52
CA PRO A 27 8.47 13.70 9.44
C PRO A 27 7.83 14.19 8.13
N HIS A 28 8.60 14.88 7.28
CA HIS A 28 8.15 15.39 5.98
C HIS A 28 9.03 14.94 4.80
N ARG A 29 10.00 14.05 5.06
CA ARG A 29 10.98 13.59 4.06
C ARG A 29 11.22 12.08 4.21
N ALA A 30 10.86 11.34 3.17
CA ALA A 30 11.21 9.94 3.01
C ALA A 30 12.11 9.79 1.78
N THR A 31 13.23 9.10 1.94
CA THR A 31 14.10 8.70 0.84
C THR A 31 13.77 7.27 0.47
N VAL A 32 13.30 7.05 -0.76
CA VAL A 32 12.96 5.72 -1.27
C VAL A 32 14.14 5.21 -2.09
N ILE A 33 14.72 4.08 -1.67
CA ILE A 33 15.80 3.42 -2.40
C ILE A 33 15.18 2.31 -3.26
N GLY A 34 15.10 2.56 -4.56
CA GLY A 34 14.61 1.57 -5.51
C GLY A 34 15.53 0.35 -5.56
N MET A 35 14.97 -0.83 -5.33
CA MET A 35 15.75 -2.08 -5.24
C MET A 35 15.95 -2.80 -6.58
N ALA A 36 15.74 -2.11 -7.70
CA ALA A 36 15.97 -2.61 -9.07
C ALA A 36 15.45 -4.04 -9.35
N ARG A 37 14.30 -4.41 -8.76
CA ARG A 37 13.70 -5.77 -8.79
C ARG A 37 14.54 -6.89 -8.15
N GLN A 38 15.67 -6.57 -7.53
CA GLN A 38 16.54 -7.53 -6.84
C GLN A 38 15.88 -8.03 -5.54
N ASN A 39 15.15 -7.13 -4.87
CA ASN A 39 14.29 -7.47 -3.75
C ASN A 39 12.85 -7.14 -4.15
N GLN A 40 12.01 -8.15 -4.16
CA GLN A 40 10.57 -7.98 -4.36
C GLN A 40 9.91 -7.73 -3.01
N LEU A 41 8.77 -7.04 -3.04
CA LEU A 41 7.97 -6.84 -1.84
C LEU A 41 7.40 -8.19 -1.40
N ARG A 42 7.29 -8.39 -0.09
CA ARG A 42 6.61 -9.52 0.51
C ARG A 42 5.21 -9.11 0.88
N GLY A 43 4.25 -9.98 0.63
CA GLY A 43 2.89 -9.80 1.09
C GLY A 43 2.82 -9.91 2.60
N ILE A 44 2.03 -9.03 3.19
CA ILE A 44 1.80 -8.96 4.63
C ILE A 44 0.31 -8.70 4.88
N GLU A 45 -0.11 -8.93 6.11
CA GLU A 45 -1.40 -8.48 6.60
C GLU A 45 -1.30 -7.03 7.09
N MET A 46 -2.21 -6.18 6.62
CA MET A 46 -2.23 -4.75 6.93
C MET A 46 -3.66 -4.21 6.97
N SER A 47 -3.85 -3.05 7.58
CA SER A 47 -5.15 -2.36 7.60
C SER A 47 -5.02 -1.02 6.91
N SER A 48 -6.00 -0.67 6.08
CA SER A 48 -6.05 0.60 5.36
C SER A 48 -6.45 1.74 6.31
N PRO A 49 -5.55 2.69 6.65
CA PRO A 49 -5.87 3.77 7.58
C PRO A 49 -6.64 4.91 6.91
N ASP A 50 -6.47 5.12 5.60
CA ASP A 50 -7.12 6.18 4.83
C ASP A 50 -7.27 5.80 3.35
N ILE A 51 -8.04 6.60 2.60
CA ILE A 51 -8.35 6.39 1.18
C ILE A 51 -7.07 6.26 0.32
N ARG A 52 -6.06 7.10 0.53
CA ARG A 52 -4.85 7.18 -0.30
C ARG A 52 -3.80 6.16 0.12
N ALA A 53 -3.62 5.98 1.42
CA ALA A 53 -2.76 4.95 1.98
C ALA A 53 -3.25 3.57 1.52
N GLY A 54 -4.57 3.30 1.59
CA GLY A 54 -5.15 2.04 1.17
C GLY A 54 -4.86 1.69 -0.29
N VAL A 55 -5.04 2.62 -1.22
CA VAL A 55 -4.71 2.38 -2.64
C VAL A 55 -3.20 2.23 -2.85
N SER A 56 -2.38 2.99 -2.13
CA SER A 56 -0.92 2.85 -2.22
C SER A 56 -0.46 1.46 -1.78
N LEU A 57 -1.04 0.95 -0.68
CA LEU A 57 -0.80 -0.38 -0.16
C LEU A 57 -1.33 -1.47 -1.08
N LEU A 58 -2.50 -1.27 -1.69
CA LEU A 58 -3.06 -2.18 -2.71
C LEU A 58 -2.10 -2.34 -3.90
N ILE A 59 -1.58 -1.23 -4.42
CA ILE A 59 -0.62 -1.27 -5.54
C ILE A 59 0.69 -1.95 -5.11
N ALA A 60 1.16 -1.70 -3.89
CA ALA A 60 2.33 -2.38 -3.34
C ALA A 60 2.10 -3.89 -3.19
N ALA A 61 0.92 -4.30 -2.75
CA ALA A 61 0.50 -5.70 -2.62
C ALA A 61 0.44 -6.40 -3.98
N LEU A 62 -0.06 -5.73 -5.02
CA LEU A 62 -0.05 -6.26 -6.39
C LEU A 62 1.37 -6.47 -6.94
N SER A 63 2.36 -5.76 -6.40
CA SER A 63 3.77 -5.91 -6.77
C SER A 63 4.52 -6.89 -5.86
N ALA A 64 3.86 -7.45 -4.85
CA ALA A 64 4.45 -8.38 -3.90
C ALA A 64 4.42 -9.82 -4.43
N ASN A 65 5.39 -10.62 -4.01
CA ASN A 65 5.53 -12.01 -4.45
C ASN A 65 4.59 -12.99 -3.73
N SER A 66 3.97 -12.57 -2.63
CA SER A 66 3.11 -13.41 -1.81
C SER A 66 1.78 -12.72 -1.55
N GLU A 67 0.81 -13.51 -1.12
CA GLU A 67 -0.51 -13.03 -0.76
C GLU A 67 -0.44 -11.95 0.32
N SER A 68 -1.24 -10.90 0.12
CA SER A 68 -1.38 -9.78 1.06
C SER A 68 -2.84 -9.62 1.43
N ILE A 69 -3.10 -9.42 2.72
CA ILE A 69 -4.47 -9.23 3.23
C ILE A 69 -4.60 -7.78 3.66
N ILE A 70 -5.55 -7.06 3.07
CA ILE A 70 -5.82 -5.65 3.39
C ILE A 70 -7.17 -5.57 4.10
N HIS A 71 -7.14 -5.19 5.37
CA HIS A 71 -8.31 -4.93 6.21
C HIS A 71 -8.82 -3.51 6.05
N ASN A 72 -10.07 -3.27 6.46
CA ASN A 72 -10.70 -1.94 6.45
C ASN A 72 -10.81 -1.32 5.04
N VAL A 73 -11.10 -2.14 4.02
CA VAL A 73 -11.25 -1.71 2.62
C VAL A 73 -12.37 -0.69 2.40
N SER A 74 -13.31 -0.55 3.35
CA SER A 74 -14.36 0.46 3.34
C SER A 74 -13.81 1.89 3.19
N GLN A 75 -12.59 2.17 3.68
CA GLN A 75 -11.94 3.47 3.47
C GLN A 75 -11.52 3.66 2.01
N ILE A 76 -11.06 2.61 1.33
CA ILE A 76 -10.68 2.67 -0.09
C ILE A 76 -11.92 2.92 -0.96
N ASP A 77 -13.01 2.20 -0.65
CA ASP A 77 -14.26 2.25 -1.40
C ASP A 77 -14.90 3.65 -1.40
N ARG A 78 -14.69 4.43 -0.34
CA ARG A 78 -15.14 5.84 -0.26
C ARG A 78 -14.53 6.74 -1.34
N GLY A 79 -13.34 6.40 -1.84
CA GLY A 79 -12.65 7.17 -2.88
C GLY A 79 -12.61 6.48 -4.24
N TYR A 80 -12.71 5.14 -4.28
CA TYR A 80 -12.55 4.35 -5.49
C TYR A 80 -13.65 3.30 -5.59
N GLN A 81 -14.60 3.56 -6.49
CA GLN A 81 -15.69 2.64 -6.76
C GLN A 81 -15.20 1.40 -7.52
N ASN A 82 -15.54 0.21 -6.99
CA ASN A 82 -15.28 -1.11 -7.60
C ASN A 82 -13.84 -1.30 -8.09
N ILE A 83 -12.87 -0.87 -7.27
CA ILE A 83 -11.44 -0.91 -7.62
C ILE A 83 -10.94 -2.35 -7.85
N ASP A 84 -11.45 -3.29 -7.07
CA ASP A 84 -11.24 -4.73 -7.18
C ASP A 84 -11.65 -5.25 -8.56
N THR A 85 -12.87 -4.98 -9.01
CA THR A 85 -13.35 -5.42 -10.32
C THR A 85 -12.50 -4.82 -11.44
N ARG A 86 -12.21 -3.51 -11.37
CA ARG A 86 -11.44 -2.81 -12.39
C ARG A 86 -10.00 -3.34 -12.49
N LEU A 87 -9.35 -3.61 -11.36
CA LEU A 87 -8.00 -4.16 -11.36
C LEU A 87 -8.01 -5.63 -11.82
N ASN A 88 -9.01 -6.41 -11.44
CA ASN A 88 -9.15 -7.78 -11.95
C ASN A 88 -9.36 -7.83 -13.47
N THR A 89 -10.08 -6.86 -14.06
CA THR A 89 -10.25 -6.80 -15.53
C THR A 89 -8.95 -6.56 -16.30
N ILE A 90 -7.91 -6.03 -15.64
CA ILE A 90 -6.58 -5.82 -16.24
C ILE A 90 -5.58 -6.92 -15.83
N GLY A 91 -6.05 -7.99 -15.18
CA GLY A 91 -5.24 -9.17 -14.82
C GLY A 91 -4.73 -9.21 -13.38
N ALA A 92 -5.21 -8.34 -12.49
CA ALA A 92 -4.96 -8.52 -11.06
C ALA A 92 -5.73 -9.72 -10.50
N GLN A 93 -5.25 -10.28 -9.38
CA GLN A 93 -5.92 -11.33 -8.63
C GLN A 93 -6.29 -10.78 -7.25
N ILE A 94 -7.46 -10.14 -7.18
CA ILE A 94 -7.99 -9.54 -5.94
C ILE A 94 -9.31 -10.23 -5.61
N GLU A 95 -9.44 -10.69 -4.38
CA GLU A 95 -10.67 -11.26 -3.84
C GLU A 95 -11.12 -10.45 -2.62
N ARG A 96 -12.43 -10.17 -2.54
CA ARG A 96 -13.03 -9.56 -1.35
C ARG A 96 -13.57 -10.67 -0.47
N ILE A 97 -12.99 -10.79 0.71
CA ILE A 97 -13.42 -11.75 1.74
C ILE A 97 -14.21 -10.98 2.79
N THR A 98 -15.42 -11.44 3.07
CA THR A 98 -16.22 -10.94 4.20
C THR A 98 -15.96 -11.86 5.38
N VAL A 99 -15.27 -11.35 6.41
CA VAL A 99 -15.07 -12.05 7.70
C VAL A 99 -16.06 -11.49 8.72
#